data_AF-A0A1B8ZEU0-F1
#
_entry.id   AF-A0A1B8ZEU0-F1
#
_cell.length_a   1.000
_cell.length_b   1.000
_cell.length_c   1.000
_cell.angle_alpha   90.00
_cell.angle_beta   90.00
_cell.angle_gamma   90.00
#
_symmetry.space_group_name_H-M   'P 1'
#
loop_
_entity.id
_entity.type
_entity.pdbx_description
1 polymer ?
#
loop_
_entity_poly.entity_id
_entity_poly.type
_entity_poly.pdbx_seq_one_letter_code
_entity_poly.pdbx_strand_id
1 'polypeptide(L)'
;MNQIRKYIPLISDAWKEKYQAVLAEEHLKNLEDNIQHGKNRILEWDLPYFNEEIKIDRQASFEKFITALESNNPDQVKAGMLEAIPFEDWLNVLGQRLTSASIRDENAVPPLKSVLIKACEEPFNSEMTIAQRAWEKHIGRMDDGFWGEIKGNNQQKQEKVMAKIRQILDHTTWWNVFFHYKHELVFEAREKDGHGIRWGHGGTKLIGFLEKFINESA
;
A
#
# COMPACT_ATOMS: atom_id res chain seq x y z
N MET A 1 -8.82 8.79 -17.83
CA MET A 1 -7.56 8.47 -18.56
C MET A 1 -6.50 9.20 -17.80
N ASN A 2 -5.52 8.46 -17.26
CA ASN A 2 -4.58 9.00 -16.30
C ASN A 2 -3.82 10.20 -16.84
N GLN A 3 -4.06 11.36 -16.23
CA GLN A 3 -3.46 12.61 -16.66
C GLN A 3 -1.92 12.59 -16.51
N ILE A 4 -1.39 11.91 -15.48
CA ILE A 4 0.06 11.78 -15.27
C ILE A 4 0.69 10.98 -16.41
N ARG A 5 0.00 9.94 -16.90
CA ARG A 5 0.48 9.08 -18.00
C ARG A 5 0.79 9.86 -19.28
N LYS A 6 0.06 10.96 -19.55
CA LYS A 6 0.32 11.86 -20.68
C LYS A 6 1.73 12.46 -20.65
N TYR A 7 2.24 12.74 -19.45
CA TYR A 7 3.50 13.45 -19.26
C TYR A 7 4.70 12.51 -19.12
N ILE A 8 4.52 11.21 -18.87
CA ILE A 8 5.61 10.23 -18.72
C ILE A 8 6.63 10.27 -19.88
N PRO A 9 6.25 10.35 -21.16
CA PRO A 9 7.22 10.44 -22.25
C PRO A 9 8.09 11.71 -22.21
N LEU A 10 7.62 12.76 -21.54
CA LEU A 10 8.30 14.05 -21.39
C LEU A 10 9.13 14.15 -20.11
N ILE A 11 8.99 13.17 -19.20
CA ILE A 11 9.80 13.06 -18.00
C ILE A 11 11.20 12.58 -18.36
N SER A 12 12.21 13.19 -17.73
CA SER A 12 13.63 12.89 -17.93
C SER A 12 13.97 11.42 -17.64
N ASP A 13 14.92 10.87 -18.40
CA ASP A 13 15.35 9.48 -18.23
C ASP A 13 15.98 9.23 -16.86
N ALA A 14 16.75 10.19 -16.34
CA ALA A 14 17.35 10.11 -15.01
C ALA A 14 16.30 10.01 -13.90
N TRP A 15 15.19 10.76 -14.01
CA TRP A 15 14.09 10.65 -13.05
C TRP A 15 13.41 9.29 -13.15
N LYS A 16 13.11 8.83 -14.37
CA LYS A 16 12.47 7.52 -14.60
C LYS A 16 13.36 6.36 -14.11
N GLU A 17 14.66 6.38 -14.38
CA GLU A 17 15.58 5.33 -13.94
C GLU A 17 15.50 5.12 -12.42
N LYS A 18 15.45 6.23 -11.67
CA LYS A 18 15.37 6.22 -10.20
C LYS A 18 13.98 5.89 -9.67
N TYR A 19 12.92 6.44 -10.27
CA TYR A 19 11.57 6.45 -9.69
C TYR A 19 10.52 5.63 -10.47
N GLN A 20 10.91 4.89 -11.51
CA GLN A 20 10.03 4.10 -12.39
C GLN A 20 9.03 3.19 -11.65
N ALA A 21 9.35 2.70 -10.45
CA ALA A 21 8.46 1.85 -9.69
C ALA A 21 7.09 2.54 -9.47
N VAL A 22 7.06 3.85 -9.18
CA VAL A 22 5.82 4.61 -8.97
C VAL A 22 5.00 4.80 -10.25
N LEU A 23 5.61 4.57 -11.42
CA LEU A 23 4.98 4.70 -12.74
C LEU A 23 4.29 3.41 -13.22
N ALA A 24 4.25 2.36 -12.41
CA ALA A 24 3.46 1.17 -12.74
C ALA A 24 1.97 1.54 -12.88
N GLU A 25 1.26 0.89 -13.82
CA GLU A 25 -0.13 1.23 -14.15
C GLU A 25 -1.07 1.18 -12.93
N GLU A 26 -0.85 0.25 -12.00
CA GLU A 26 -1.60 0.14 -10.74
C GLU A 26 -1.43 1.40 -9.88
N HIS A 27 -0.18 1.86 -9.70
CA HIS A 27 0.11 3.03 -8.88
C HIS A 27 -0.32 4.32 -9.56
N LEU A 28 -0.16 4.43 -10.88
CA LEU A 28 -0.69 5.56 -11.64
C LEU A 28 -2.19 5.68 -11.42
N LYS A 29 -2.95 4.59 -11.57
CA LYS A 29 -4.39 4.57 -11.32
C LYS A 29 -4.72 5.04 -9.90
N ASN A 30 -4.03 4.50 -8.89
CA ASN A 30 -4.24 4.90 -7.49
C ASN A 30 -3.91 6.38 -7.24
N LEU A 31 -2.85 6.92 -7.85
CA LEU A 31 -2.51 8.35 -7.79
C LEU A 31 -3.64 9.21 -8.39
N GLU A 32 -4.17 8.85 -9.55
CA GLU A 32 -5.29 9.57 -10.18
C GLU A 32 -6.52 9.55 -9.29
N ASP A 33 -6.92 8.37 -8.80
CA ASP A 33 -8.07 8.20 -7.91
C ASP A 33 -7.89 9.03 -6.62
N ASN A 34 -6.71 8.97 -5.99
CA ASN A 34 -6.41 9.73 -4.78
C ASN A 34 -6.39 11.24 -5.03
N ILE A 35 -5.83 11.72 -6.14
CA ILE A 35 -5.83 13.15 -6.50
C ILE A 35 -7.27 13.65 -6.67
N GLN A 36 -8.14 12.87 -7.33
CA GLN A 36 -9.56 13.24 -7.48
C GLN A 36 -10.29 13.27 -6.14
N HIS A 37 -10.08 12.28 -5.28
CA HIS A 37 -10.66 12.26 -3.94
C HIS A 37 -10.13 13.41 -3.06
N GLY A 38 -8.85 13.76 -3.18
CA GLY A 38 -8.22 14.90 -2.51
C GLY A 38 -8.85 16.23 -2.88
N LYS A 39 -9.12 16.45 -4.18
CA LYS A 39 -9.87 17.64 -4.65
C LYS A 39 -11.25 17.76 -4.02
N ASN A 40 -11.95 16.64 -3.89
CA ASN A 40 -13.31 16.61 -3.37
C ASN A 40 -13.37 16.57 -1.84
N ARG A 41 -12.23 16.48 -1.13
CA ARG A 41 -12.12 16.33 0.33
C ARG A 41 -12.90 15.12 0.88
N ILE A 42 -12.93 14.01 0.13
CA ILE A 42 -13.70 12.79 0.48
C ILE A 42 -12.83 11.74 1.21
N LEU A 43 -11.60 12.06 1.58
CA LEU A 43 -10.64 11.06 2.04
C LEU A 43 -10.86 10.64 3.50
N GLU A 44 -11.41 9.43 3.70
CA GLU A 44 -11.43 8.73 5.00
C GLU A 44 -10.06 8.09 5.28
N TRP A 45 -9.06 8.92 5.55
CA TRP A 45 -7.66 8.49 5.76
C TRP A 45 -7.25 8.33 7.22
N ASP A 46 -8.20 8.48 8.14
CA ASP A 46 -7.95 8.34 9.57
C ASP A 46 -8.08 6.90 10.08
N LEU A 47 -8.58 5.98 9.24
CA LEU A 47 -8.80 4.59 9.61
C LEU A 47 -7.84 3.62 8.88
N PRO A 48 -7.38 2.56 9.57
CA PRO A 48 -7.46 2.35 11.01
C PRO A 48 -6.72 3.44 11.79
N TYR A 49 -7.20 3.72 13.01
CA TYR A 49 -6.50 4.59 13.93
C TYR A 49 -5.28 3.85 14.50
N PHE A 50 -4.13 4.52 14.48
CA PHE A 50 -2.89 4.05 15.10
C PHE A 50 -2.23 5.20 15.85
N ASN A 51 -2.08 5.08 17.16
CA ASN A 51 -1.58 6.13 18.05
C ASN A 51 -0.11 6.53 17.78
N GLU A 52 0.73 5.61 17.28
CA GLU A 52 2.12 5.91 16.89
C GLU A 52 2.25 6.54 15.49
N GLU A 53 1.13 6.78 14.80
CA GLU A 53 1.19 7.33 13.46
C GLU A 53 1.56 8.82 13.45
N ILE A 54 2.53 9.15 12.61
CA ILE A 54 2.94 10.52 12.34
C ILE A 54 1.97 11.15 11.36
N LYS A 55 1.25 12.18 11.82
CA LYS A 55 0.39 13.00 10.96
C LYS A 55 1.24 13.88 10.04
N ILE A 56 0.86 13.91 8.76
CA ILE A 56 1.50 14.71 7.71
C ILE A 56 0.51 15.68 7.10
N ASP A 57 1.01 16.81 6.60
CA ASP A 57 0.22 17.71 5.76
C ASP A 57 0.14 17.14 4.34
N ARG A 58 -0.80 16.21 4.18
CA ARG A 58 -1.03 15.55 2.91
C ARG A 58 -1.74 16.44 1.88
N GLN A 59 -2.47 17.44 2.37
CA GLN A 59 -3.14 18.41 1.54
C GLN A 59 -2.12 19.23 0.75
N ALA A 60 -1.03 19.65 1.38
CA ALA A 60 0.09 20.31 0.70
C ALA A 60 0.70 19.44 -0.41
N SER A 61 0.80 18.12 -0.20
CA SER A 61 1.26 17.20 -1.26
C SER A 61 0.30 17.18 -2.44
N PHE A 62 -1.01 17.06 -2.21
CA PHE A 62 -2.00 17.11 -3.30
C PHE A 62 -1.97 18.41 -4.08
N GLU A 63 -1.85 19.55 -3.40
CA GLU A 63 -1.84 20.87 -4.03
C GLU A 63 -0.70 21.03 -5.05
N LYS A 64 0.47 20.43 -4.79
CA LYS A 64 1.58 20.39 -5.75
C LYS A 64 1.18 19.66 -7.04
N PHE A 65 0.57 18.48 -6.93
CA PHE A 65 0.11 17.71 -8.09
C PHE A 65 -1.02 18.42 -8.84
N ILE A 66 -2.00 18.95 -8.12
CA ILE A 66 -3.13 19.69 -8.70
C ILE A 66 -2.61 20.90 -9.47
N THR A 67 -1.71 21.67 -8.87
CA THR A 67 -1.08 22.84 -9.52
C THR A 67 -0.34 22.45 -10.80
N ALA A 68 0.45 21.37 -10.78
CA ALA A 68 1.15 20.90 -11.97
C ALA A 68 0.17 20.48 -13.08
N LEU A 69 -0.83 19.65 -12.73
CA LEU A 69 -1.76 19.05 -13.69
C LEU A 69 -2.75 20.06 -14.28
N GLU A 70 -3.24 21.01 -13.48
CA GLU A 70 -4.29 21.96 -13.85
C GLU A 70 -3.77 23.31 -14.35
N SER A 71 -2.46 23.56 -14.27
CA SER A 71 -1.87 24.78 -14.85
C SER A 71 -2.19 24.91 -16.36
N ASN A 72 -2.21 26.14 -16.88
CA ASN A 72 -2.31 26.38 -18.32
C ASN A 72 -0.94 26.31 -19.03
N ASN A 73 0.06 25.73 -18.37
CA ASN A 73 1.42 25.64 -18.89
C ASN A 73 1.53 24.59 -20.02
N PRO A 74 2.52 24.74 -20.92
CA PRO A 74 2.82 23.70 -21.91
C PRO A 74 3.13 22.35 -21.27
N ASP A 75 2.86 21.24 -21.97
CA ASP A 75 3.04 19.88 -21.45
C ASP A 75 4.48 19.62 -20.94
N GLN A 76 5.49 20.17 -21.62
CA GLN A 76 6.90 20.04 -21.19
C GLN A 76 7.14 20.71 -19.82
N VAL A 77 6.51 21.85 -19.57
CA VAL A 77 6.62 22.57 -18.30
C VAL A 77 5.89 21.79 -17.21
N LYS A 78 4.70 21.23 -17.50
CA LYS A 78 3.97 20.37 -16.55
C LYS A 78 4.76 19.13 -16.17
N ALA A 79 5.43 18.48 -17.14
CA ALA A 79 6.30 17.35 -16.87
C ALA A 79 7.45 17.74 -15.93
N GLY A 80 8.12 18.87 -16.19
CA GLY A 80 9.16 19.40 -15.30
C GLY A 80 8.64 19.77 -13.91
N MET A 81 7.41 20.28 -13.80
CA MET A 81 6.76 20.52 -12.50
C MET A 81 6.53 19.23 -11.74
N LEU A 82 6.06 18.16 -12.41
CA LEU A 82 5.87 16.84 -11.80
C LEU A 82 7.20 16.22 -11.32
N GLU A 83 8.27 16.36 -12.11
CA GLU A 83 9.61 15.91 -11.71
C GLU A 83 10.16 16.65 -10.47
N ALA A 84 9.85 17.94 -10.37
CA ALA A 84 10.28 18.77 -9.26
C ALA A 84 9.53 18.51 -7.95
N ILE A 85 8.42 17.76 -7.98
CA ILE A 85 7.72 17.34 -6.77
C ILE A 85 8.61 16.38 -5.98
N PRO A 86 8.93 16.66 -4.71
CA PRO A 86 9.67 15.75 -3.85
C PRO A 86 9.06 14.34 -3.85
N PHE A 87 9.90 13.31 -3.91
CA PHE A 87 9.41 11.93 -4.01
C PHE A 87 8.55 11.50 -2.82
N GLU A 88 8.81 12.06 -1.64
CA GLU A 88 7.95 11.85 -0.48
C GLU A 88 6.50 12.32 -0.69
N ASP A 89 6.26 13.36 -1.50
CA ASP A 89 4.92 13.81 -1.84
C ASP A 89 4.23 12.84 -2.81
N TRP A 90 4.99 12.16 -3.69
CA TRP A 90 4.45 11.07 -4.52
C TRP A 90 3.93 9.94 -3.64
N LEU A 91 4.69 9.55 -2.62
CA LEU A 91 4.28 8.50 -1.67
C LEU A 91 3.08 8.95 -0.81
N ASN A 92 3.08 10.20 -0.34
CA ASN A 92 1.96 10.78 0.39
C ASN A 92 0.66 10.72 -0.43
N VAL A 93 0.70 11.12 -1.71
CA VAL A 93 -0.46 11.10 -2.62
C VAL A 93 -0.83 9.66 -3.01
N LEU A 94 0.14 8.75 -3.12
CA LEU A 94 -0.13 7.32 -3.33
C LEU A 94 -0.80 6.67 -2.11
N GLY A 95 -0.66 7.29 -0.94
CA GLY A 95 -1.42 6.95 0.26
C GLY A 95 -0.59 6.44 1.44
N GLN A 96 0.75 6.56 1.39
CA GLN A 96 1.63 6.07 2.45
C GLN A 96 1.24 6.69 3.80
N ARG A 97 1.05 5.85 4.82
CA ARG A 97 0.89 6.27 6.22
C ARG A 97 2.22 6.08 6.94
N LEU A 98 2.54 6.93 7.91
CA LEU A 98 3.89 7.02 8.45
C LEU A 98 3.97 6.71 9.94
N THR A 99 4.98 5.94 10.31
CA THR A 99 5.50 5.77 11.67
C THR A 99 6.94 6.26 11.74
N SER A 100 7.53 6.30 12.94
CA SER A 100 8.92 6.74 13.16
C SER A 100 9.98 5.97 12.37
N ALA A 101 9.71 4.72 12.00
CA ALA A 101 10.62 3.83 11.28
C ALA A 101 10.39 3.80 9.77
N SER A 102 9.52 4.66 9.22
CA SER A 102 9.16 4.65 7.80
C SER A 102 10.29 5.15 6.93
N ILE A 103 10.44 4.52 5.76
CA ILE A 103 11.26 5.07 4.68
C ILE A 103 10.38 5.88 3.72
N ARG A 104 10.96 6.88 3.07
CA ARG A 104 10.23 7.85 2.22
C ARG A 104 10.94 8.14 0.89
N ASP A 105 11.81 7.23 0.47
CA ASP A 105 12.52 7.28 -0.81
C ASP A 105 11.89 6.29 -1.81
N GLU A 106 12.51 6.11 -2.99
CA GLU A 106 12.05 5.19 -4.04
C GLU A 106 11.81 3.75 -3.58
N ASN A 107 12.47 3.31 -2.52
CA ASN A 107 12.31 1.97 -1.97
C ASN A 107 11.00 1.82 -1.18
N ALA A 108 10.29 2.91 -0.90
CA ALA A 108 9.00 2.89 -0.20
C ALA A 108 7.81 2.67 -1.14
N VAL A 109 8.03 2.59 -2.46
CA VAL A 109 6.94 2.30 -3.41
C VAL A 109 6.35 0.92 -3.08
N PRO A 110 5.03 0.82 -2.87
CA PRO A 110 4.41 -0.43 -2.47
C PRO A 110 4.54 -1.49 -3.58
N PRO A 111 4.78 -2.77 -3.25
CA PRO A 111 4.79 -3.84 -4.24
C PRO A 111 3.42 -3.97 -4.93
N LEU A 112 3.41 -4.38 -6.21
CA LEU A 112 2.18 -4.63 -6.95
C LEU A 112 1.34 -5.72 -6.29
N LYS A 113 0.00 -5.59 -6.36
CA LYS A 113 -0.93 -6.61 -5.83
C LYS A 113 -0.63 -8.01 -6.36
N SER A 114 -0.25 -8.13 -7.63
CA SER A 114 0.10 -9.42 -8.24
C SER A 114 1.31 -10.09 -7.58
N VAL A 115 2.32 -9.31 -7.16
CA VAL A 115 3.50 -9.81 -6.45
C VAL A 115 3.11 -10.30 -5.05
N LEU A 116 2.30 -9.50 -4.35
CA LEU A 116 1.81 -9.83 -3.00
C LEU A 116 0.96 -11.11 -3.00
N ILE A 117 0.05 -11.24 -3.97
CA ILE A 117 -0.80 -12.43 -4.15
C ILE A 117 0.07 -13.66 -4.46
N LYS A 118 1.04 -13.53 -5.36
CA LYS A 118 1.93 -14.64 -5.72
C LYS A 118 2.72 -15.15 -4.51
N ALA A 119 3.23 -14.27 -3.65
CA ALA A 119 3.93 -14.65 -2.42
C ALA A 119 3.03 -15.43 -1.44
N CYS A 120 1.73 -15.13 -1.42
CA CYS A 120 0.76 -15.85 -0.62
C CYS A 120 0.46 -17.25 -1.16
N GLU A 121 0.50 -17.41 -2.49
CA GLU A 121 0.23 -18.66 -3.22
C GLU A 121 1.45 -19.61 -3.30
N GLU A 122 2.60 -19.22 -2.75
CA GLU A 122 3.76 -20.10 -2.68
C GLU A 122 3.45 -21.38 -1.89
N PRO A 123 3.93 -22.55 -2.33
CA PRO A 123 3.71 -23.81 -1.63
C PRO A 123 4.51 -23.83 -0.31
N PHE A 124 3.85 -24.10 0.80
CA PHE A 124 4.49 -24.48 2.05
C PHE A 124 4.92 -25.95 2.03
N ASN A 125 4.09 -26.81 1.43
CA ASN A 125 4.37 -28.20 1.12
C ASN A 125 3.54 -28.64 -0.12
N SER A 126 3.44 -29.94 -0.37
CA SER A 126 2.71 -30.49 -1.52
C SER A 126 1.19 -30.27 -1.49
N GLU A 127 0.61 -29.86 -0.36
CA GLU A 127 -0.84 -29.77 -0.17
C GLU A 127 -1.33 -28.38 0.22
N MET A 128 -0.44 -27.51 0.69
CA MET A 128 -0.79 -26.27 1.37
C MET A 128 0.12 -25.13 0.96
N THR A 129 -0.47 -23.95 0.78
CA THR A 129 0.25 -22.68 0.59
C THR A 129 0.75 -22.06 1.89
N ILE A 130 1.73 -21.16 1.78
CA ILE A 130 2.23 -20.37 2.90
C ILE A 130 1.10 -19.53 3.51
N ALA A 131 0.19 -18.97 2.69
CA ALA A 131 -0.96 -18.23 3.19
C ALA A 131 -1.90 -19.07 4.05
N GLN A 132 -2.29 -20.27 3.62
CA GLN A 132 -3.11 -21.16 4.46
C GLN A 132 -2.38 -21.46 5.77
N ARG A 133 -1.08 -21.81 5.72
CA ARG A 133 -0.32 -22.12 6.92
C ARG A 133 -0.23 -20.93 7.89
N ALA A 134 -0.03 -19.73 7.36
CA ALA A 134 0.02 -18.50 8.15
C ALA A 134 -1.35 -18.20 8.80
N TRP A 135 -2.44 -18.42 8.05
CA TRP A 135 -3.80 -18.17 8.51
C TRP A 135 -4.21 -19.13 9.62
N GLU A 136 -3.92 -20.42 9.45
CA GLU A 136 -4.21 -21.44 10.48
C GLU A 136 -3.45 -21.18 11.79
N LYS A 137 -2.26 -20.57 11.73
CA LYS A 137 -1.48 -20.16 12.93
C LYS A 137 -1.94 -18.83 13.54
N HIS A 138 -2.67 -18.03 12.77
CA HIS A 138 -3.10 -16.70 13.16
C HIS A 138 -4.48 -16.72 13.81
N ILE A 139 -5.36 -17.59 13.30
CA ILE A 139 -6.71 -17.75 13.85
C ILE A 139 -6.65 -18.04 15.37
N GLY A 140 -7.58 -17.44 16.10
CA GLY A 140 -7.68 -17.62 17.56
C GLY A 140 -6.73 -16.75 18.39
N ARG A 141 -5.94 -15.86 17.76
CA ARG A 141 -5.22 -14.80 18.48
C ARG A 141 -6.14 -13.65 18.90
N MET A 142 -7.18 -13.40 18.13
CA MET A 142 -8.26 -12.46 18.43
C MET A 142 -9.61 -13.14 18.17
N ASP A 143 -10.57 -12.93 19.07
CA ASP A 143 -11.92 -13.47 18.98
C ASP A 143 -12.90 -12.39 18.48
N ASP A 144 -12.71 -11.96 17.23
CA ASP A 144 -13.57 -10.97 16.58
C ASP A 144 -14.22 -11.47 15.28
N GLY A 145 -13.97 -12.74 14.93
CA GLY A 145 -14.55 -13.42 13.78
C GLY A 145 -14.03 -12.94 12.41
N PHE A 146 -13.13 -11.96 12.31
CA PHE A 146 -12.70 -11.39 11.03
C PHE A 146 -12.06 -12.44 10.10
N TRP A 147 -11.20 -13.27 10.68
CA TRP A 147 -10.50 -14.37 10.00
C TRP A 147 -11.36 -15.63 9.83
N GLY A 148 -12.56 -15.66 10.44
CA GLY A 148 -13.49 -16.78 10.40
C GLY A 148 -12.99 -18.02 11.14
N GLU A 149 -13.45 -19.20 10.69
CA GLU A 149 -13.08 -20.50 11.27
C GLU A 149 -12.27 -21.38 10.30
N ILE A 150 -11.40 -22.24 10.84
CA ILE A 150 -10.70 -23.30 10.09
C ILE A 150 -11.65 -24.48 9.89
N LYS A 151 -12.34 -24.51 8.73
CA LYS A 151 -13.21 -25.62 8.32
C LYS A 151 -13.03 -25.93 6.84
N GLY A 152 -13.29 -27.18 6.45
CA GLY A 152 -13.17 -27.67 5.08
C GLY A 152 -11.83 -28.34 4.77
N ASN A 153 -11.69 -28.81 3.53
CA ASN A 153 -10.44 -29.39 3.00
C ASN A 153 -9.42 -28.29 2.62
N ASN A 154 -8.19 -28.67 2.24
CA ASN A 154 -7.14 -27.70 1.91
C ASN A 154 -7.53 -26.77 0.75
N GLN A 155 -8.20 -27.28 -0.28
CA GLN A 155 -8.66 -26.43 -1.38
C GLN A 155 -9.62 -25.33 -0.88
N GLN A 156 -10.64 -25.71 -0.11
CA GLN A 156 -11.62 -24.77 0.44
C GLN A 156 -10.98 -23.74 1.37
N LYS A 157 -10.02 -24.17 2.21
CA LYS A 157 -9.28 -23.28 3.10
C LYS A 157 -8.43 -22.27 2.33
N GLN A 158 -7.77 -22.71 1.26
CA GLN A 158 -6.95 -21.84 0.40
C GLN A 158 -7.80 -20.81 -0.34
N GLU A 159 -8.93 -21.24 -0.90
CA GLU A 159 -9.89 -20.32 -1.54
C GLU A 159 -10.37 -19.26 -0.54
N LYS A 160 -10.69 -19.67 0.69
CA LYS A 160 -11.15 -18.77 1.76
C LYS A 160 -10.09 -17.75 2.18
N VAL A 161 -8.87 -18.18 2.48
CA VAL A 161 -7.81 -17.25 2.89
C VAL A 161 -7.42 -16.32 1.74
N MET A 162 -7.37 -16.80 0.51
CA MET A 162 -7.06 -15.96 -0.66
C MET A 162 -8.16 -14.95 -0.95
N ALA A 163 -9.43 -15.29 -0.74
CA ALA A 163 -10.53 -14.33 -0.80
C ALA A 163 -10.37 -13.22 0.25
N LYS A 164 -9.96 -13.58 1.47
CA LYS A 164 -9.69 -12.61 2.53
C LYS A 164 -8.49 -11.71 2.22
N ILE A 165 -7.41 -12.25 1.66
CA ILE A 165 -6.24 -11.48 1.22
C ILE A 165 -6.64 -10.46 0.16
N ARG A 166 -7.39 -10.88 -0.87
CA ARG A 166 -7.89 -9.97 -1.91
C ARG A 166 -8.79 -8.90 -1.32
N GLN A 167 -9.69 -9.26 -0.40
CA GLN A 167 -10.53 -8.30 0.31
C GLN A 167 -9.70 -7.21 1.01
N ILE A 168 -8.64 -7.58 1.75
CA ILE A 168 -7.76 -6.62 2.43
C ILE A 168 -7.04 -5.72 1.43
N LEU A 169 -6.47 -6.29 0.36
CA LEU A 169 -5.76 -5.53 -0.67
C LEU A 169 -6.66 -4.59 -1.47
N ASP A 170 -7.93 -4.95 -1.66
CA ASP A 170 -8.90 -4.13 -2.39
C ASP A 170 -9.51 -3.03 -1.53
N HIS A 171 -9.53 -3.21 -0.21
CA HIS A 171 -10.04 -2.22 0.75
C HIS A 171 -8.93 -1.70 1.67
N THR A 172 -7.69 -1.65 1.18
CA THR A 172 -6.56 -1.13 1.94
C THR A 172 -6.75 0.36 2.16
N THR A 173 -6.76 0.77 3.43
CA THR A 173 -6.83 2.19 3.83
C THR A 173 -5.56 2.65 4.53
N TRP A 174 -4.70 1.72 4.92
CA TRP A 174 -3.42 1.99 5.54
C TRP A 174 -2.37 1.08 4.94
N TRP A 175 -1.28 1.67 4.45
CA TRP A 175 -0.10 0.93 4.05
C TRP A 175 1.16 1.71 4.38
N ASN A 176 2.25 1.00 4.65
CA ASN A 176 3.55 1.59 4.91
C ASN A 176 4.71 0.64 4.54
N VAL A 177 5.89 1.22 4.33
CA VAL A 177 7.18 0.54 4.25
C VAL A 177 8.09 1.08 5.34
N PHE A 178 8.53 0.22 6.26
CA PHE A 178 9.26 0.64 7.45
C PHE A 178 10.18 -0.45 8.00
N PHE A 179 11.16 -0.05 8.83
CA PHE A 179 12.03 -1.00 9.52
C PHE A 179 11.31 -1.64 10.72
N HIS A 180 11.01 -2.93 10.60
CA HIS A 180 10.47 -3.77 11.65
C HIS A 180 11.60 -4.41 12.47
N TYR A 181 11.50 -4.31 13.80
CA TYR A 181 12.53 -4.74 14.77
C TYR A 181 13.03 -6.19 14.62
N LYS A 182 12.24 -7.09 14.03
CA LYS A 182 12.61 -8.52 13.79
C LYS A 182 12.77 -8.90 12.33
N HIS A 183 12.28 -8.09 11.41
CA HIS A 183 12.11 -8.50 10.00
C HIS A 183 12.76 -7.53 9.04
N GLU A 184 13.59 -6.62 9.54
CA GLU A 184 14.23 -5.55 8.77
C GLU A 184 13.15 -4.75 8.04
N LEU A 185 13.38 -4.38 6.78
CA LEU A 185 12.45 -3.59 6.00
C LEU A 185 11.25 -4.44 5.54
N VAL A 186 10.05 -3.98 5.83
CA VAL A 186 8.80 -4.69 5.54
C VAL A 186 7.80 -3.80 4.81
N PHE A 187 6.93 -4.41 4.02
CA PHE A 187 5.71 -3.78 3.51
C PHE A 187 4.52 -4.31 4.29
N GLU A 188 3.63 -3.40 4.69
CA GLU A 188 2.43 -3.74 5.45
C GLU A 188 1.22 -3.02 4.86
N ALA A 189 0.12 -3.75 4.72
CA ALA A 189 -1.17 -3.23 4.27
C ALA A 189 -2.27 -3.69 5.22
N ARG A 190 -3.18 -2.77 5.54
CA ARG A 190 -4.30 -2.97 6.45
C ARG A 190 -5.60 -2.40 5.87
N GLU A 191 -6.68 -3.08 6.17
CA GLU A 191 -8.04 -2.57 5.95
C GLU A 191 -8.46 -1.65 7.12
N LYS A 192 -9.59 -0.98 6.96
CA LYS A 192 -10.09 0.09 7.84
C LYS A 192 -10.20 -0.26 9.33
N ASP A 193 -10.50 -1.51 9.68
CA ASP A 193 -10.64 -1.95 11.07
C ASP A 193 -9.29 -2.35 11.68
N GLY A 194 -8.24 -2.39 10.86
CA GLY A 194 -6.86 -2.58 11.27
C GLY A 194 -6.33 -3.97 11.03
N HIS A 195 -7.11 -4.94 10.55
CA HIS A 195 -6.55 -6.22 10.14
C HIS A 195 -5.69 -6.04 8.91
N GLY A 196 -4.65 -6.87 8.81
CA GLY A 196 -3.73 -6.70 7.70
C GLY A 196 -2.82 -7.87 7.46
N ILE A 197 -1.85 -7.60 6.59
CA ILE A 197 -0.89 -8.56 6.11
C ILE A 197 0.44 -7.85 5.98
N ARG A 198 1.51 -8.57 6.32
CA ARG A 198 2.89 -8.10 6.21
C ARG A 198 3.69 -8.99 5.28
N TRP A 199 4.52 -8.35 4.47
CA TRP A 199 5.51 -8.98 3.60
C TRP A 199 6.89 -8.40 3.86
N GLY A 200 7.94 -9.12 3.44
CA GLY A 200 9.26 -8.51 3.30
C GLY A 200 9.26 -7.36 2.28
N HIS A 201 10.28 -6.50 2.31
CA HIS A 201 10.39 -5.24 1.56
C HIS A 201 9.96 -5.27 0.07
N GLY A 202 10.17 -6.36 -0.67
CA GLY A 202 9.74 -6.47 -2.08
C GLY A 202 8.36 -7.09 -2.31
N GLY A 203 7.60 -7.41 -1.26
CA GLY A 203 6.33 -8.12 -1.36
C GLY A 203 6.43 -9.61 -1.72
N THR A 204 7.64 -10.13 -1.95
CA THR A 204 7.90 -11.49 -2.45
C THR A 204 7.86 -12.57 -1.38
N LYS A 205 7.78 -12.19 -0.10
CA LYS A 205 7.76 -13.13 1.02
C LYS A 205 6.69 -12.75 2.02
N LEU A 206 5.70 -13.62 2.19
CA LEU A 206 4.70 -13.45 3.25
C LEU A 206 5.37 -13.61 4.63
N ILE A 207 5.22 -12.60 5.48
CA ILE A 207 5.66 -12.64 6.88
C ILE A 207 4.51 -13.14 7.77
N GLY A 208 3.30 -12.63 7.57
CA GLY A 208 2.11 -13.12 8.26
C GLY A 208 0.96 -12.14 8.29
N PHE A 209 -0.12 -12.58 8.96
CA PHE A 209 -1.33 -11.79 9.19
C PHE A 209 -1.23 -10.96 10.47
N LEU A 210 -1.99 -9.87 10.50
CA LEU A 210 -1.98 -8.87 11.55
C LEU A 210 -3.38 -8.67 12.07
N GLU A 211 -3.48 -8.59 13.40
CA GLU A 211 -4.69 -8.14 14.07
C GLU A 211 -4.77 -6.61 14.09
N LYS A 212 -5.89 -6.08 14.56
CA LYS A 212 -6.10 -4.64 14.76
C LYS A 212 -4.96 -4.00 15.56
N PHE A 213 -4.72 -2.71 15.33
CA PHE A 213 -3.77 -1.97 16.16
C PHE A 213 -4.22 -2.00 17.62
N ILE A 214 -3.28 -2.30 18.51
CA ILE A 214 -3.47 -2.10 19.95
C ILE A 214 -3.08 -0.65 20.21
N ASN A 215 -4.08 0.21 20.27
CA ASN A 215 -3.87 1.58 20.73
C ASN A 215 -3.90 1.59 22.25
N GLU A 216 -3.00 2.34 22.87
CA GLU A 216 -3.13 2.62 24.31
C GLU A 216 -4.50 3.26 24.54
N SER A 217 -5.24 2.76 25.54
CA SER A 217 -6.49 3.37 25.97
C SER A 217 -6.21 4.83 26.32
N ALA A 218 -6.87 5.76 25.64
CA ALA A 218 -6.88 7.17 26.02
C ALA A 218 -7.50 7.36 27.41
#